data_AF-A0A1H0FD25-F1
#
_entry.id   AF-A0A1H0FD25-F1
#
_cell.length_a   1.000
_cell.length_b   1.000
_cell.length_c   1.000
_cell.angle_alpha   90.00
_cell.angle_beta   90.00
_cell.angle_gamma   90.00
#
_symmetry.space_group_name_H-M   'P 1'
#
loop_
_entity.id
_entity.type
_entity.pdbx_description
1 polymer ?
#
loop_
_entity_poly.entity_id
_entity_poly.type
_entity_poly.pdbx_seq_one_letter_code
_entity_poly.pdbx_strand_id
1 'polypeptide(L)' 'MAESTKSTKNPIKFLKEVVTEMKRVTWPNGKELKKYTGVVVATVTFIAIFFAISDFIISSLLQLITN' A
#
# COMPACT_ATOMS: atom_id res chain seq x y z
N MET A 1 53.20 7.84 -19.88
CA MET A 1 53.02 6.50 -19.28
C MET A 1 51.80 6.53 -18.37
N ALA A 2 50.82 5.68 -18.69
CA ALA A 2 49.63 5.28 -17.92
C ALA A 2 48.63 6.36 -17.46
N GLU A 3 47.63 6.64 -18.31
CA GLU A 3 46.34 7.17 -17.87
C GLU A 3 45.57 6.05 -17.14
N SER A 4 45.40 6.21 -15.83
CA SER A 4 44.72 5.23 -14.99
C SER A 4 43.21 5.26 -15.24
N THR A 5 42.78 4.34 -16.10
CA THR A 5 41.38 3.94 -16.30
C THR A 5 40.81 3.45 -14.96
N LYS A 6 40.19 4.35 -14.19
CA LYS A 6 39.43 3.98 -12.99
C LYS A 6 37.97 3.74 -13.40
N SER A 7 37.72 2.53 -13.88
CA SER A 7 36.37 1.97 -14.04
C SER A 7 35.74 1.77 -12.65
N THR A 8 35.25 2.88 -12.09
CA THR A 8 34.40 2.87 -10.92
C THR A 8 32.99 2.87 -11.48
N LYS A 9 32.30 1.72 -11.43
CA LYS A 9 30.87 1.65 -11.79
C LYS A 9 30.12 2.56 -10.83
N ASN A 10 29.96 3.84 -11.19
CA ASN A 10 29.37 4.85 -10.34
C ASN A 10 27.93 4.42 -10.03
N PRO A 11 27.60 3.99 -8.80
CA PRO A 11 26.25 3.52 -8.45
C PRO A 11 25.20 4.61 -8.67
N ILE A 12 25.62 5.87 -8.59
CA ILE A 12 24.82 7.06 -8.90
C ILE A 12 24.36 7.06 -10.37
N LYS A 13 25.21 6.61 -11.32
CA LYS A 13 24.86 6.52 -12.74
C LYS A 13 23.86 5.39 -12.99
N PHE A 14 24.06 4.24 -12.34
CA PHE A 14 23.13 3.11 -12.41
C PHE A 14 21.75 3.46 -11.83
N LEU A 15 21.68 4.13 -10.67
CA LEU A 15 20.42 4.60 -10.09
C LEU A 15 19.71 5.60 -11.01
N LYS A 16 20.47 6.47 -11.68
CA LYS A 16 19.91 7.43 -12.65
C LYS A 16 19.31 6.72 -13.86
N GLU A 17 19.95 5.67 -14.36
CA GLU A 17 19.44 4.81 -15.45
C GLU A 17 18.18 4.05 -14.99
N VAL A 18 18.17 3.47 -13.78
CA VAL A 18 17.01 2.79 -13.20
C VAL A 18 15.81 3.73 -13.03
N VAL A 19 16.02 4.95 -12.51
CA VAL A 19 14.95 5.96 -12.37
C VAL A 19 14.41 6.38 -13.73
N THR A 20 15.26 6.42 -14.76
CA THR A 20 14.85 6.77 -16.13
C THR A 20 13.97 5.68 -16.75
N GLU A 21 14.33 4.40 -16.55
CA GLU A 21 13.53 3.26 -17.02
C GLU A 21 12.24 3.09 -16.19
N MET A 22 12.28 3.37 -14.89
CA MET A 22 11.10 3.42 -14.03
C MET A 22 10.10 4.51 -14.45
N LYS A 23 10.56 5.61 -15.07
CA LYS A 23 9.67 6.62 -15.66
C LYS A 23 9.08 6.21 -17.01
N ARG A 24 9.71 5.26 -17.72
CA ARG A 24 9.19 4.66 -18.96
C ARG A 24 8.18 3.55 -18.69
N VAL A 25 8.33 2.84 -17.57
CA VAL A 25 7.27 2.00 -17.02
C VAL A 25 6.11 2.93 -16.71
N THR A 26 4.97 2.70 -17.36
CA THR A 26 3.73 3.47 -17.21
C THR A 26 3.26 3.42 -15.77
N TRP A 27 3.82 4.28 -14.90
CA TRP A 27 3.41 4.31 -13.51
C TRP A 27 1.98 4.85 -13.50
N PRO A 28 1.02 4.03 -13.05
CA PRO A 28 -0.38 4.32 -13.22
C PRO A 28 -0.71 5.66 -12.55
N ASN A 29 -1.46 6.48 -13.28
CA ASN A 29 -1.90 7.78 -12.80
C ASN A 29 -2.68 7.56 -11.49
N GLY A 30 -2.13 8.02 -10.36
CA GLY A 30 -2.66 7.75 -9.01
C GLY A 30 -4.09 8.25 -8.77
N LYS A 31 -4.71 8.91 -9.74
CA LYS A 31 -6.13 9.29 -9.74
C LYS A 31 -7.06 8.07 -9.80
N GLU A 32 -6.76 7.06 -10.62
CA GLU A 32 -7.58 5.85 -10.69
C GLU A 32 -7.38 4.97 -9.46
N LEU A 33 -6.14 4.85 -8.99
CA LEU A 33 -5.81 4.06 -7.80
C LEU A 33 -6.61 4.53 -6.57
N LYS A 34 -6.76 5.86 -6.40
CA LYS A 34 -7.57 6.44 -5.32
C LYS A 34 -9.05 6.04 -5.38
N LYS A 35 -9.63 5.91 -6.57
CA LYS A 35 -11.03 5.52 -6.74
C LYS A 35 -11.25 4.08 -6.28
N TYR A 36 -10.37 3.16 -6.68
CA TYR A 36 -10.46 1.76 -6.27
C TYR A 36 -10.18 1.58 -4.78
N THR A 37 -9.18 2.26 -4.20
CA THR A 37 -8.97 2.24 -2.75
C THR A 37 -10.13 2.85 -1.98
N GLY A 38 -10.81 3.87 -2.53
CA GLY A 38 -11.98 4.48 -1.89
C GLY A 38 -13.14 3.49 -1.73
N VAL A 39 -13.42 2.69 -2.76
CA VAL A 39 -14.45 1.63 -2.69
C VAL A 39 -14.08 0.58 -1.64
N VAL A 40 -12.83 0.12 -1.63
CA VAL A 40 -12.36 -0.88 -0.66
C VAL A 40 -12.44 -0.35 0.78
N VAL A 41 -12.05 0.89 1.02
CA VAL A 41 -12.15 1.50 2.35
C VAL A 41 -13.60 1.60 2.81
N ALA A 42 -14.52 1.96 1.91
CA ALA A 42 -15.94 2.04 2.21
C ALA A 42 -16.53 0.67 2.58
N THR A 43 -16.23 -0.39 1.82
CA THR A 43 -16.73 -1.74 2.10
C THR A 43 -16.16 -2.32 3.38
N VAL A 44 -14.85 -2.13 3.64
CA VAL A 44 -14.20 -2.56 4.89
C VAL A 44 -14.79 -1.83 6.09
N THR A 45 -15.05 -0.52 5.97
CA THR A 45 -15.66 0.26 7.06
C THR A 45 -17.07 -0.24 7.39
N PHE A 46 -17.88 -0.52 6.36
CA PHE A 46 -19.22 -1.08 6.55
C PHE A 46 -19.18 -2.43 7.29
N ILE A 47 -18.31 -3.34 6.85
CA ILE A 47 -18.14 -4.66 7.47
C ILE A 47 -17.63 -4.52 8.92
N ALA A 48 -16.69 -3.62 9.17
CA ALA A 48 -16.17 -3.37 10.52
C ALA A 48 -17.26 -2.90 11.49
N ILE A 49 -18.16 -2.00 11.04
CA ILE A 49 -19.31 -1.55 11.84
C ILE A 49 -20.26 -2.72 12.12
N PHE A 50 -20.55 -3.55 11.11
CA PHE A 50 -21.41 -4.71 11.28
C PHE A 50 -20.87 -5.71 12.33
N PHE A 51 -19.55 -5.98 12.29
CA PHE A 51 -18.91 -6.81 13.30
C PHE A 51 -18.97 -6.19 14.67
N ALA A 52 -18.65 -4.90 14.80
CA ALA A 52 -18.74 -4.21 16.09
C ALA A 52 -20.13 -4.33 16.72
N ILE A 53 -21.19 -4.12 15.94
CA ILE A 53 -22.58 -4.29 16.41
C ILE A 53 -22.83 -5.76 16.80
N SER A 54 -22.41 -6.71 15.97
CA SER A 54 -22.58 -8.15 16.24
C SER A 54 -21.88 -8.56 17.54
N ASP A 55 -20.65 -8.09 17.77
CA ASP A 55 -19.87 -8.34 18.98
C ASP A 55 -20.57 -7.75 20.22
N PHE A 56 -21.17 -6.56 20.11
CA PHE A 56 -21.96 -5.96 21.19
C PHE A 56 -23.24 -6.76 21.49
N ILE A 57 -23.94 -7.26 20.47
CA ILE A 57 -25.11 -8.12 20.64
C ILE A 57 -24.73 -9.41 21.37
N ILE A 58 -23.67 -10.07 20.92
CA ILE A 58 -23.17 -11.31 21.54
C ILE A 58 -22.74 -11.04 22.98
N SER A 59 -21.98 -9.98 23.22
CA SER A 59 -21.52 -9.61 24.57
C SER A 59 -22.69 -9.36 25.52
N SER A 60 -23.73 -8.66 25.05
CA SER A 60 -24.93 -8.39 25.83
C SER A 60 -25.74 -9.65 26.12
N LEU A 61 -25.89 -10.55 25.13
CA LEU A 61 -26.54 -11.85 25.28
C LEU A 61 -25.80 -12.75 26.27
N LEU A 62 -24.47 -12.81 26.19
CA LEU A 62 -23.64 -13.60 27.11
C LEU A 62 -23.74 -13.08 28.54
N GLN A 63 -23.79 -11.77 28.75
CA GLN A 63 -24.02 -11.17 30.06
C GLN A 63 -25.40 -11.54 30.60
N LEU A 64 -26.46 -11.51 29.76
CA LEU A 64 -27.82 -11.89 30.16
C LEU A 64 -27.92 -13.38 30.56
N ILE A 65 -27.14 -14.26 29.91
CA ILE A 65 -27.15 -15.70 30.22
C ILE A 65 -26.29 -16.02 31.45
N THR A 66 -25.18 -15.28 31.66
CA THR A 66 -24.23 -15.55 32.75
C THR A 66 -24.65 -14.92 34.09
N ASN A 67 -25.47 -13.86 34.05
CA ASN A 67 -26.03 -13.20 35.22
C ASN A 67 -27.33 -13.86 35.67
#